data_AF-A0A4S0VQ06-F1
#
_entry.id   AF-A0A4S0VQ06-F1
#
_cell.length_a   1.000
_cell.length_b   1.000
_cell.length_c   1.000
_cell.angle_alpha   90.00
_cell.angle_beta   90.00
_cell.angle_gamma   90.00
#
_symmetry.space_group_name_H-M   'P 1'
#
loop_
_entity.id
_entity.type
_entity.pdbx_description
1 polymer ?
#
loop_
_entity_poly.entity_id
_entity_poly.type
_entity_poly.pdbx_seq_one_letter_code
_entity_poly.pdbx_strand_id
1 'polypeptide(L)'
;MSAKTLLKSLLAYQAWANDELVETLAGLDPSHGAGERHAAIRLMNHIHVVSRIFAAHLKGVAHGYASDNTPDTPEPRALRAALAEIDRWYLDYLETISKLALAEPIAFTFTDGDKGCMTRQEMLTHVVLHGGYHRGEVGRMLAGIAVSPPWDTYAVHLHRAEPARRLRGERKSIEIGGGSRI
;
A
#
# COMPACT_ATOMS: atom_id res chain seq x y z
N MET A 1 5.93 -7.39 18.88
CA MET A 1 6.20 -7.26 17.43
C MET A 1 7.21 -6.14 17.25
N SER A 2 8.27 -6.31 16.45
CA SER A 2 9.21 -5.21 16.20
C SER A 2 8.66 -4.23 15.15
N ALA A 3 9.15 -2.99 15.11
CA ALA A 3 8.79 -2.02 14.06
C ALA A 3 9.04 -2.60 12.66
N LYS A 4 10.19 -3.26 12.45
CA LYS A 4 10.53 -3.96 11.20
C LYS A 4 9.49 -5.03 10.83
N THR A 5 9.04 -5.82 11.80
CA THR A 5 8.00 -6.85 11.56
C THR A 5 6.66 -6.24 11.16
N LEU A 6 6.25 -5.14 11.82
CA LEU A 6 5.01 -4.44 11.48
C LEU A 6 5.09 -3.81 10.09
N LEU A 7 6.19 -3.11 9.78
CA LEU A 7 6.44 -2.51 8.47
C LEU A 7 6.41 -3.56 7.35
N LYS A 8 6.98 -4.75 7.58
CA LYS A 8 6.94 -5.85 6.59
C LYS A 8 5.50 -6.26 6.29
N SER A 9 4.69 -6.39 7.34
CA SER A 9 3.28 -6.75 7.20
C SER A 9 2.48 -5.65 6.50
N LEU A 10 2.75 -4.38 6.79
CA LEU A 10 2.12 -3.23 6.15
C LEU A 10 2.49 -3.12 4.66
N LEU A 11 3.75 -3.35 4.29
CA LEU A 11 4.20 -3.34 2.89
C LEU A 11 3.65 -4.54 2.11
N ALA A 12 3.56 -5.72 2.73
CA ALA A 12 2.91 -6.88 2.12
C ALA A 12 1.41 -6.62 1.88
N TYR A 13 0.75 -5.94 2.82
CA TYR A 13 -0.63 -5.46 2.65
C TYR A 13 -0.75 -4.47 1.49
N GLN A 14 0.14 -3.46 1.43
CA GLN A 14 0.16 -2.50 0.32
C GLN A 14 0.29 -3.21 -1.03
N ALA A 15 1.25 -4.13 -1.16
CA ALA A 15 1.48 -4.87 -2.39
C ALA A 15 0.23 -5.65 -2.84
N TRP A 16 -0.42 -6.34 -1.91
CA TRP A 16 -1.66 -7.07 -2.19
C TRP A 16 -2.80 -6.14 -2.61
N ALA A 17 -3.01 -5.03 -1.88
CA ALA A 17 -4.09 -4.11 -2.17
C ALA A 17 -3.90 -3.33 -3.49
N ASN A 18 -2.65 -2.94 -3.79
CA ASN A 18 -2.31 -2.34 -5.07
C ASN A 18 -2.63 -3.28 -6.24
N ASP A 19 -2.24 -4.56 -6.12
CA ASP A 19 -2.45 -5.56 -7.17
C ASP A 19 -3.94 -5.81 -7.45
N GLU A 20 -4.74 -6.06 -6.42
CA GLU A 20 -6.19 -6.32 -6.55
C GLU A 20 -6.93 -5.13 -7.19
N LEU A 21 -6.56 -3.91 -6.81
CA LEU A 21 -7.22 -2.71 -7.28
C LEU A 21 -6.88 -2.39 -8.74
N VAL A 22 -5.60 -2.52 -9.13
CA VAL A 22 -5.23 -2.30 -10.53
C VAL A 22 -5.69 -3.45 -11.42
N GLU A 23 -5.70 -4.69 -10.93
CA GLU A 23 -6.29 -5.81 -11.68
C GLU A 23 -7.79 -5.58 -11.94
N THR A 24 -8.51 -5.08 -10.94
CA THR A 24 -9.91 -4.66 -11.11
C THR A 24 -10.04 -3.63 -12.24
N LEU A 25 -9.23 -2.56 -12.23
CA LEU A 25 -9.24 -1.52 -13.26
C LEU A 25 -8.84 -2.03 -14.65
N ALA A 26 -7.89 -2.96 -14.72
CA ALA A 26 -7.42 -3.58 -15.95
C ALA A 26 -8.46 -4.53 -16.57
N GLY A 27 -9.31 -5.15 -15.74
CA GLY A 27 -10.40 -6.02 -16.17
C GLY A 27 -11.68 -5.28 -16.59
N LEU A 28 -11.82 -4.00 -16.25
CA LEU A 28 -12.99 -3.20 -16.66
C LEU A 28 -12.97 -2.87 -18.14
N ASP A 29 -14.16 -2.94 -18.76
CA ASP A 29 -14.40 -2.39 -20.10
C ASP A 29 -13.97 -0.91 -20.12
N PRO A 30 -13.09 -0.49 -21.05
CA PRO A 30 -12.63 0.88 -21.16
C PRO A 30 -13.75 1.94 -21.32
N SER A 31 -14.90 1.54 -21.88
CA SER A 31 -16.07 2.40 -22.09
C SER A 31 -16.91 2.58 -20.82
N HIS A 32 -16.88 1.61 -19.90
CA HIS A 32 -17.68 1.63 -18.69
C HIS A 32 -17.15 2.69 -17.71
N GLY A 33 -17.93 3.75 -17.50
CA GLY A 33 -17.54 4.81 -16.58
C GLY A 33 -16.21 5.46 -16.95
N ALA A 34 -15.92 5.63 -18.25
CA ALA A 34 -14.60 5.98 -18.79
C ALA A 34 -13.88 7.13 -18.06
N GLY A 35 -14.61 8.18 -17.66
CA GLY A 35 -14.05 9.31 -16.90
C GLY A 35 -13.54 8.91 -15.51
N GLU A 36 -14.35 8.18 -14.73
CA GLU A 36 -13.96 7.71 -13.39
C GLU A 36 -12.92 6.60 -13.47
N ARG A 37 -13.01 5.71 -14.46
CA ARG A 37 -11.97 4.71 -14.71
C ARG A 37 -10.63 5.37 -15.00
N HIS A 38 -10.60 6.40 -15.84
CA HIS A 38 -9.40 7.17 -16.14
C HIS A 38 -8.85 7.89 -14.89
N ALA A 39 -9.72 8.55 -14.11
CA ALA A 39 -9.34 9.21 -12.86
C ALA A 39 -8.75 8.22 -11.84
N ALA A 40 -9.36 7.04 -11.70
CA ALA A 40 -8.87 5.97 -10.84
C ALA A 40 -7.48 5.48 -11.26
N ILE A 41 -7.23 5.28 -12.57
CA ILE A 41 -5.90 4.89 -13.08
C ILE A 41 -4.88 6.01 -12.82
N ARG A 42 -5.24 7.29 -13.05
CA ARG A 42 -4.38 8.43 -12.73
C ARG A 42 -4.01 8.48 -11.25
N LEU A 43 -4.96 8.17 -10.37
CA LEU A 43 -4.73 8.19 -8.94
C LEU A 43 -3.87 7.00 -8.48
N MET A 44 -4.06 5.81 -9.07
CA MET A 44 -3.14 4.68 -8.86
C MET A 44 -1.73 4.98 -9.38
N ASN A 45 -1.61 5.71 -10.49
CA ASN A 45 -0.31 6.15 -11.00
C ASN A 45 0.36 7.17 -10.07
N HIS A 46 -0.41 8.08 -9.45
CA HIS A 46 0.09 8.97 -8.42
C HIS A 46 0.70 8.19 -7.24
N ILE A 47 0.00 7.16 -6.73
CA ILE A 47 0.52 6.27 -5.67
C ILE A 47 1.85 5.63 -6.10
N HIS A 48 1.94 5.16 -7.35
CA HIS A 48 3.17 4.61 -7.90
C HIS A 48 4.31 5.65 -7.94
N VAL A 49 4.05 6.84 -8.47
CA VAL A 49 5.06 7.90 -8.60
C VAL A 49 5.57 8.37 -7.24
N VAL A 50 4.68 8.60 -6.27
CA VAL A 50 5.08 8.94 -4.89
C VAL A 50 5.94 7.82 -4.27
N SER A 51 5.57 6.55 -4.49
CA SER A 51 6.38 5.41 -4.05
C SER A 51 7.77 5.41 -4.70
N ARG A 52 7.89 5.77 -5.99
CA ARG A 52 9.20 5.88 -6.67
C ARG A 52 10.04 7.04 -6.14
N ILE A 53 9.40 8.18 -5.83
CA ILE A 53 10.07 9.36 -5.26
C ILE A 53 10.67 9.01 -3.90
N PHE A 54 9.88 8.46 -2.98
CA PHE A 54 10.38 8.09 -1.65
C PHE A 54 11.41 6.96 -1.71
N ALA A 55 11.28 6.01 -2.64
CA ALA A 55 12.31 5.00 -2.87
C ALA A 55 13.65 5.61 -3.29
N ALA A 56 13.64 6.67 -4.10
CA ALA A 56 14.86 7.38 -4.49
C ALA A 56 15.46 8.15 -3.31
N HIS A 57 14.64 8.80 -2.48
CA HIS A 57 15.11 9.45 -1.24
C HIS A 57 15.76 8.44 -0.28
N LEU A 58 15.17 7.27 -0.11
CA LEU A 58 15.74 6.18 0.70
C LEU A 58 17.08 5.66 0.14
N LYS A 59 17.28 5.71 -1.19
CA LYS A 59 18.54 5.34 -1.86
C LYS A 59 19.57 6.48 -1.87
N GLY A 60 19.19 7.71 -1.53
CA GLY A 60 20.05 8.89 -1.66
C GLY A 60 20.35 9.27 -3.12
N VAL A 61 19.44 8.99 -4.05
CA VAL A 61 19.59 9.33 -5.48
C VAL A 61 18.50 10.29 -5.94
N ALA A 62 18.73 11.01 -7.04
CA ALA A 62 17.72 11.87 -7.63
C ALA A 62 16.52 11.04 -8.14
N HIS A 63 15.29 11.48 -7.84
CA HIS A 63 14.07 10.79 -8.27
C HIS A 63 13.69 11.06 -9.73
N GLY A 64 14.11 12.19 -10.31
CA GLY A 64 13.86 12.53 -11.73
C GLY A 64 12.44 12.98 -12.08
N TYR A 65 11.48 12.89 -11.16
CA TYR A 65 10.12 13.40 -11.35
C TYR A 65 10.02 14.93 -11.18
N ALA A 66 9.30 15.57 -12.11
CA ALA A 66 8.94 16.99 -12.04
C ALA A 66 7.62 17.25 -11.29
N SER A 67 6.81 16.22 -11.10
CA SER A 67 5.51 16.22 -10.41
C SER A 67 5.25 14.88 -9.74
N ASP A 68 4.25 14.82 -8.88
CA ASP A 68 3.79 13.60 -8.20
C ASP A 68 2.93 12.67 -9.09
N ASN A 69 2.91 12.93 -10.39
CA ASN A 69 2.25 12.10 -11.40
C ASN A 69 3.02 12.23 -12.73
N THR A 70 2.83 11.28 -13.65
CA THR A 70 3.35 11.41 -15.02
C THR A 70 2.41 12.28 -15.87
N PRO A 71 2.92 12.92 -16.94
CA PRO A 71 2.08 13.71 -17.85
C PRO A 71 0.92 12.89 -18.41
N ASP A 72 1.23 11.68 -18.89
CA ASP A 72 0.25 10.76 -19.45
C ASP A 72 -0.25 9.77 -18.41
N THR A 73 -1.46 9.28 -18.64
CA THR A 73 -2.04 8.19 -17.84
C THR A 73 -1.58 6.86 -18.43
N PRO A 74 -0.96 5.97 -17.63
CA PRO A 74 -0.45 4.71 -18.14
C PRO A 74 -1.57 3.73 -18.49
N GLU A 75 -1.25 2.77 -19.35
CA GLU A 75 -2.07 1.58 -19.52
C GLU A 75 -2.16 0.76 -18.22
N PRO A 76 -3.35 0.29 -17.79
CA PRO A 76 -3.51 -0.40 -16.50
C PRO A 76 -2.59 -1.59 -16.28
N ARG A 77 -2.34 -2.39 -17.33
CA ARG A 77 -1.43 -3.55 -17.22
C ARG A 77 0.02 -3.14 -17.02
N ALA A 78 0.46 -2.05 -17.67
CA ALA A 78 1.79 -1.50 -17.46
C ALA A 78 1.92 -0.92 -16.04
N LEU A 79 0.90 -0.20 -15.56
CA LEU A 79 0.86 0.32 -14.20
C LEU A 79 0.90 -0.80 -13.15
N ARG A 80 0.16 -1.90 -13.37
CA ARG A 80 0.19 -3.07 -12.48
C ARG A 80 1.60 -3.64 -12.35
N ALA A 81 2.30 -3.82 -13.47
CA ALA A 81 3.68 -4.31 -13.46
C ALA A 81 4.63 -3.35 -12.73
N ALA A 82 4.48 -2.04 -12.95
CA ALA A 82 5.30 -1.02 -12.31
C ALA A 82 5.06 -0.93 -10.79
N LEU A 83 3.81 -1.09 -10.34
CA LEU A 83 3.47 -1.19 -8.91
C LEU A 83 4.08 -2.43 -8.28
N ALA A 84 3.94 -3.60 -8.93
CA ALA A 84 4.54 -4.83 -8.44
C ALA A 84 6.07 -4.76 -8.33
N GLU A 85 6.74 -4.06 -9.25
CA GLU A 85 8.18 -3.81 -9.17
C GLU A 85 8.55 -2.98 -7.93
N ILE A 86 7.89 -1.83 -7.73
CA ILE A 86 8.23 -0.94 -6.62
C ILE A 86 7.83 -1.52 -5.27
N ASP A 87 6.71 -2.24 -5.18
CA ASP A 87 6.29 -2.94 -3.97
C ASP A 87 7.27 -4.04 -3.57
N ARG A 88 7.79 -4.80 -4.54
CA ARG A 88 8.87 -5.78 -4.30
C ARG A 88 10.13 -5.09 -3.81
N TRP A 89 10.52 -3.97 -4.41
CA TRP A 89 11.69 -3.21 -3.99
C TRP A 89 11.58 -2.78 -2.51
N TYR A 90 10.42 -2.33 -2.05
CA TYR A 90 10.21 -1.97 -0.64
C TYR A 90 10.33 -3.16 0.32
N LEU A 91 9.80 -4.33 -0.07
CA LEU A 91 9.95 -5.56 0.70
C LEU A 91 11.42 -5.98 0.81
N ASP A 92 12.15 -5.97 -0.31
CA ASP A 92 13.57 -6.32 -0.35
C ASP A 92 14.43 -5.32 0.45
N TYR A 93 14.12 -4.02 0.34
CA TYR A 93 14.77 -2.98 1.12
C TYR A 93 14.61 -3.23 2.63
N LEU A 94 13.40 -3.61 3.05
CA LEU A 94 13.16 -3.88 4.46
C LEU A 94 13.91 -5.12 4.95
N GLU A 95 14.09 -6.16 4.15
CA GLU A 95 14.87 -7.33 4.55
C GLU A 95 16.32 -6.95 4.89
N THR A 96 16.93 -6.08 4.09
CA THR A 96 18.36 -5.75 4.19
C THR A 96 18.70 -4.67 5.23
N ILE A 97 17.76 -3.78 5.57
CA ILE A 97 18.03 -2.66 6.46
C ILE A 97 18.16 -3.08 7.95
N SER A 98 19.10 -2.45 8.65
CA SER A 98 19.30 -2.63 10.10
C SER A 98 18.30 -1.82 10.92
N LYS A 99 18.11 -2.20 12.20
CA LYS A 99 17.24 -1.43 13.12
C LYS A 99 17.75 -0.01 13.35
N LEU A 100 19.07 0.18 13.42
CA LEU A 100 19.68 1.50 13.60
C LEU A 100 19.44 2.38 12.37
N ALA A 101 19.63 1.83 11.18
CA ALA A 101 19.37 2.55 9.93
C ALA A 101 17.89 2.91 9.77
N LEU A 102 16.94 2.06 10.20
CA LEU A 102 15.51 2.41 10.17
C LEU A 102 15.18 3.71 10.93
N ALA A 103 15.90 3.99 12.01
CA ALA A 103 15.73 5.20 12.82
C ALA A 103 16.55 6.41 12.32
N GLU A 104 17.35 6.25 11.27
CA GLU A 104 18.19 7.32 10.74
C GLU A 104 17.34 8.35 9.98
N PRO A 105 17.44 9.66 10.34
CA PRO A 105 16.75 10.73 9.64
C PRO A 105 17.37 10.98 8.26
N ILE A 106 16.51 11.14 7.25
CA ILE A 106 16.87 11.53 5.90
C ILE A 106 16.28 12.89 5.61
N ALA A 107 17.15 13.85 5.31
CA ALA A 107 16.76 15.11 4.71
C ALA A 107 16.51 14.91 3.21
N PHE A 108 15.43 15.48 2.69
CA PHE A 108 15.07 15.38 1.28
C PHE A 108 14.37 16.67 0.81
N THR A 109 14.08 16.74 -0.48
CA THR A 109 13.31 17.82 -1.09
C THR A 109 12.09 17.23 -1.76
N PHE A 110 10.93 17.83 -1.52
CA PHE A 110 9.66 17.50 -2.17
C PHE A 110 9.66 18.00 -3.62
N THR A 111 8.71 17.53 -4.43
CA THR A 111 8.59 17.93 -5.84
C THR A 111 8.24 19.40 -6.03
N ASP A 112 7.65 20.06 -5.03
CA ASP A 112 7.39 21.51 -4.99
C ASP A 112 8.60 22.35 -4.56
N GLY A 113 9.72 21.71 -4.19
CA GLY A 113 10.96 22.36 -3.77
C GLY A 113 11.12 22.50 -2.24
N ASP A 114 10.07 22.23 -1.47
CA ASP A 114 10.10 22.33 -0.01
C ASP A 114 11.00 21.25 0.62
N LYS A 115 11.50 21.55 1.82
CA LYS A 115 12.42 20.67 2.53
C LYS A 115 11.67 19.73 3.46
N GLY A 116 11.98 18.45 3.35
CA GLY A 116 11.48 17.40 4.24
C GLY A 116 12.60 16.78 5.07
N CYS A 117 12.25 16.27 6.24
CA CYS A 117 13.12 15.40 7.03
C CYS A 117 12.27 14.33 7.70
N MET A 118 12.58 13.07 7.45
CA MET A 118 11.87 11.91 8.01
C MET A 118 12.87 10.78 8.23
N THR A 119 12.69 10.00 9.30
CA THR A 119 13.39 8.72 9.44
C THR A 119 12.98 7.77 8.34
N ARG A 120 13.84 6.79 8.02
CA ARG A 120 13.51 5.78 7.01
C ARG A 120 12.23 5.02 7.34
N GLN A 121 12.00 4.69 8.62
CA GLN A 121 10.76 4.05 9.04
C GLN A 121 9.51 4.95 8.89
N GLU A 122 9.65 6.27 9.09
CA GLU A 122 8.56 7.22 8.84
C GLU A 122 8.27 7.33 7.34
N MET A 123 9.29 7.35 6.48
CA MET A 123 9.09 7.32 5.02
C MET A 123 8.36 6.05 4.56
N LEU A 124 8.78 4.88 5.06
CA LEU A 124 8.10 3.61 4.77
C LEU A 124 6.64 3.63 5.24
N THR A 125 6.40 4.17 6.43
CA THR A 125 5.05 4.32 6.99
C THR A 125 4.21 5.28 6.14
N HIS A 126 4.79 6.41 5.74
CA HIS A 126 4.13 7.41 4.91
C HIS A 126 3.66 6.81 3.59
N VAL A 127 4.50 6.06 2.88
CA VAL A 127 4.14 5.42 1.60
C VAL A 127 2.92 4.50 1.76
N VAL A 128 2.88 3.68 2.83
CA VAL A 128 1.74 2.80 3.13
C VAL A 128 0.47 3.60 3.42
N LEU A 129 0.56 4.62 4.29
CA LEU A 129 -0.60 5.42 4.68
C LEU A 129 -1.14 6.26 3.53
N HIS A 130 -0.25 6.88 2.76
CA HIS A 130 -0.56 7.66 1.56
C HIS A 130 -1.24 6.79 0.50
N GLY A 131 -0.69 5.61 0.23
CA GLY A 131 -1.31 4.64 -0.67
C GLY A 131 -2.71 4.24 -0.21
N GLY A 132 -2.88 3.90 1.08
CA GLY A 132 -4.18 3.54 1.64
C GLY A 132 -5.22 4.67 1.55
N TYR A 133 -4.82 5.92 1.79
CA TYR A 133 -5.70 7.09 1.66
C TYR A 133 -6.26 7.19 0.23
N HIS A 134 -5.39 7.21 -0.78
CA HIS A 134 -5.80 7.36 -2.18
C HIS A 134 -6.50 6.12 -2.74
N ARG A 135 -6.14 4.90 -2.31
CA ARG A 135 -6.91 3.70 -2.70
C ARG A 135 -8.34 3.72 -2.15
N GLY A 136 -8.57 4.32 -0.98
CA GLY A 136 -9.91 4.59 -0.48
C GLY A 136 -10.72 5.50 -1.43
N GLU A 137 -10.08 6.54 -1.98
CA GLU A 137 -10.71 7.40 -2.98
C GLU A 137 -11.00 6.65 -4.30
N VAL A 138 -10.06 5.82 -4.77
CA VAL A 138 -10.28 4.95 -5.94
C VAL A 138 -11.44 4.00 -5.70
N GLY A 139 -11.55 3.41 -4.51
CA GLY A 139 -12.68 2.55 -4.13
C GLY A 139 -14.02 3.28 -4.23
N ARG A 140 -14.07 4.56 -3.85
CA ARG A 140 -15.25 5.42 -4.02
C ARG A 140 -15.55 5.70 -5.50
N MET A 141 -14.53 5.94 -6.33
CA MET A 141 -14.70 6.14 -7.77
C MET A 141 -15.30 4.89 -8.43
N LEU A 142 -14.79 3.70 -8.10
CA LEU A 142 -15.34 2.41 -8.59
C LEU A 142 -16.80 2.24 -8.18
N ALA A 143 -17.13 2.49 -6.92
CA ALA A 143 -18.51 2.41 -6.44
C ALA A 143 -19.44 3.40 -7.18
N GLY A 144 -18.93 4.58 -7.53
CA GLY A 144 -19.65 5.60 -8.32
C GLY A 144 -20.05 5.14 -9.73
N ILE A 145 -19.34 4.17 -10.29
CA ILE A 145 -19.65 3.55 -11.58
C ILE A 145 -20.23 2.14 -11.43
N ALA A 146 -20.83 1.83 -10.27
CA ALA A 146 -21.45 0.54 -9.96
C ALA A 146 -20.49 -0.67 -10.06
N VAL A 147 -19.18 -0.45 -9.88
CA VAL A 147 -18.18 -1.51 -9.75
C VAL A 147 -17.92 -1.73 -8.26
N SER A 148 -18.03 -2.97 -7.79
CA SER A 148 -17.72 -3.30 -6.40
C SER A 148 -16.20 -3.15 -6.18
N PRO A 149 -15.75 -2.29 -5.25
CA PRO A 149 -14.33 -2.15 -5.00
C PRO A 149 -13.77 -3.40 -4.32
N PRO A 150 -12.54 -3.82 -4.65
CA PRO A 150 -11.89 -4.93 -3.94
C PRO A 150 -11.64 -4.57 -2.47
N TRP A 151 -11.37 -5.59 -1.66
CA TRP A 151 -11.00 -5.38 -0.26
C TRP A 151 -9.65 -4.66 -0.16
N ASP A 152 -9.59 -3.65 0.70
CA ASP A 152 -8.36 -2.90 0.99
C ASP A 152 -8.27 -2.57 2.49
N THR A 153 -8.40 -3.61 3.31
CA THR A 153 -8.20 -3.44 4.76
C THR A 153 -7.12 -4.36 5.24
N TYR A 154 -6.26 -3.83 6.12
CA TYR A 154 -5.19 -4.59 6.73
C TYR A 154 -5.70 -5.84 7.48
N ALA A 155 -6.87 -5.74 8.11
CA ALA A 155 -7.51 -6.88 8.76
C ALA A 155 -7.88 -7.98 7.76
N VAL A 156 -8.45 -7.65 6.60
CA VAL A 156 -8.75 -8.66 5.56
C VAL A 156 -7.46 -9.30 5.05
N HIS A 157 -6.43 -8.49 4.77
CA HIS A 157 -5.13 -9.01 4.33
C HIS A 157 -4.55 -10.02 5.32
N LEU A 158 -4.48 -9.68 6.62
CA LEU A 158 -3.94 -10.58 7.65
C LEU A 158 -4.67 -11.93 7.71
N HIS A 159 -6.00 -11.94 7.58
CA HIS A 159 -6.76 -13.18 7.63
C HIS A 159 -6.74 -13.98 6.32
N ARG A 160 -6.43 -13.34 5.18
CA ARG A 160 -6.16 -14.04 3.92
C ARG A 160 -4.75 -14.67 3.94
N ALA A 161 -3.74 -13.92 4.37
CA ALA A 161 -2.36 -14.37 4.44
C ALA A 161 -2.13 -15.41 5.57
N GLU A 162 -2.87 -15.28 6.68
CA GLU A 162 -2.78 -16.19 7.83
C GLU A 162 -4.17 -16.67 8.28
N PRO A 163 -4.83 -17.59 7.53
CA PRO A 163 -6.19 -18.06 7.85
C PRO A 163 -6.36 -18.63 9.26
N ALA A 164 -5.29 -19.24 9.80
CA ALA A 164 -5.27 -19.80 11.15
C ALA A 164 -5.53 -18.77 12.27
N ARG A 165 -5.41 -17.46 12.00
CA ARG A 165 -5.75 -16.40 12.96
C ARG A 165 -7.22 -16.44 13.38
N ARG A 166 -8.12 -16.87 12.49
CA ARG A 166 -9.57 -16.99 12.79
C ARG A 166 -9.85 -18.00 13.90
N LEU A 167 -9.08 -19.10 13.93
CA LEU A 167 -9.22 -20.19 14.90
C LEU A 167 -8.67 -19.87 16.31
N ARG A 168 -8.03 -18.70 16.50
CA ARG A 168 -7.50 -18.29 17.81
C ARG A 168 -8.55 -17.60 18.68
N GLY A 169 -9.61 -17.04 18.10
CA GLY A 169 -10.71 -16.44 18.84
C GLY A 169 -11.65 -17.45 19.50
N GLU A 170 -11.79 -18.63 18.89
CA GLU A 170 -12.73 -19.67 19.31
C GLU A 170 -12.27 -20.46 20.55
N ARG A 171 -10.96 -20.48 20.82
CA ARG A 171 -10.36 -21.26 21.92
C ARG A 171 -10.57 -20.69 23.33
N LYS A 172 -11.19 -19.52 23.50
CA LYS A 172 -11.46 -18.93 24.82
C LYS A 172 -12.85 -19.26 25.39
N SER A 173 -13.72 -19.93 24.64
CA SER A 173 -15.13 -20.09 25.02
C SER A 173 -15.48 -21.41 25.71
N ILE A 174 -14.52 -22.31 25.96
CA ILE A 174 -14.81 -23.70 26.39
C ILE A 174 -14.48 -23.99 27.87
N GLU A 175 -13.86 -23.09 28.63
CA GLU A 175 -13.51 -23.35 30.04
C GLU A 175 -14.26 -22.47 31.05
N ILE A 176 -15.59 -22.48 31.09
CA ILE A 176 -16.34 -22.12 32.31
C ILE A 176 -17.66 -22.91 32.35
N GLY A 177 -17.67 -24.10 32.94
CA GLY A 177 -18.90 -24.89 33.05
C GLY A 177 -18.71 -26.25 33.71
N GLY A 178 -18.13 -26.29 34.92
CA GLY A 178 -17.92 -27.55 35.63
C GLY A 178 -17.60 -27.38 37.11
N GLY A 179 -18.46 -26.69 37.85
CA GLY A 179 -18.39 -26.61 39.31
C GLY A 179 -19.77 -26.89 39.91
N SER A 180 -20.02 -28.15 40.26
CA SER A 180 -21.25 -28.59 40.94
C SER A 180 -21.37 -27.96 42.31
N ARG A 181 -22.58 -27.45 42.61
CA ARG A 181 -22.99 -26.98 43.94
C ARG A 181 -23.11 -28.17 44.90
N ILE A 182 -22.85 -27.89 46.18
CA ILE A 182 -23.27 -28.66 47.36
C ILE A 182 -24.80 -28.53 47.49
#